data_AF-L8G7C9-F1
#
_entry.id   AF-L8G7C9-F1
#
_cell.length_a   1.000
_cell.length_b   1.000
_cell.length_c   1.000
_cell.angle_alpha   90.00
_cell.angle_beta   90.00
_cell.angle_gamma   90.00
#
_symmetry.space_group_name_H-M   'P 1'
#
loop_
_entity.id
_entity.type
_entity.pdbx_description
1 polymer ?
#
loop_
_entity_poly.entity_id
_entity_poly.type
_entity_poly.pdbx_seq_one_letter_code
_entity_poly.pdbx_strand_id
1 'polypeptide(L)'
;MAQHSTYVLLPWFLDEEYCVLAAAEAADPWDPVAVEAAAAEANRVALVAPQSVPKFHSAAERNSYEELRAMHAALEAGLAQIWSSLRHLRMEQGSVPALLGEVVAAVGRLPAVAVTTTVPDCAGGRKKGGGGGGEVEGDVFGAQYGVEEDGA
;
A
#
# COMPACT_ATOMS: atom_id res chain seq x y z
N MET A 1 59.68 -6.64 -3.49
CA MET A 1 59.15 -6.20 -2.18
C MET A 1 57.86 -5.44 -2.46
N ALA A 2 56.73 -6.15 -2.59
CA ALA A 2 55.44 -5.51 -2.79
C ALA A 2 54.91 -5.07 -1.42
N GLN A 3 54.72 -3.77 -1.22
CA GLN A 3 54.01 -3.26 -0.06
C GLN A 3 52.54 -3.65 -0.23
N HIS A 4 52.11 -4.69 0.48
CA HIS A 4 50.70 -4.92 0.73
C HIS A 4 50.24 -3.76 1.61
N SER A 5 49.67 -2.72 1.00
CA SER A 5 48.89 -1.71 1.71
C SER A 5 47.91 -2.48 2.56
N THR A 6 48.12 -2.42 3.87
CA THR A 6 47.28 -3.11 4.83
C THR A 6 45.96 -2.39 4.78
N TYR A 7 45.04 -2.87 3.93
CA TYR A 7 43.65 -2.48 4.00
C TYR A 7 43.21 -2.83 5.42
N VAL A 8 43.19 -1.81 6.28
CA VAL A 8 42.51 -1.89 7.56
C VAL A 8 41.07 -2.12 7.18
N LEU A 9 40.60 -3.36 7.30
CA LEU A 9 39.19 -3.67 7.20
C LEU A 9 38.54 -2.87 8.33
N LEU A 10 37.99 -1.70 7.98
CA LEU A 10 37.17 -0.95 8.90
C LEU A 10 36.12 -1.92 9.43
N PRO A 11 35.87 -1.94 10.75
CA PRO A 11 34.80 -2.74 11.29
C PRO A 11 33.51 -2.46 10.50
N TRP A 12 32.83 -3.52 10.07
CA TRP A 12 31.67 -3.43 9.16
C TRP A 12 30.55 -2.49 9.67
N PHE A 13 30.51 -2.21 10.98
CA PHE A 13 29.56 -1.29 11.60
C PHE A 13 29.89 0.20 11.41
N LEU A 14 31.06 0.56 10.87
CA LEU A 14 31.46 1.95 10.56
C LEU A 14 31.31 2.29 9.07
N ASP A 15 30.90 1.34 8.23
CA ASP A 15 30.83 1.53 6.77
C ASP A 15 29.92 2.71 6.40
N GLU A 16 28.74 2.78 7.03
CA GLU A 16 27.76 3.85 6.80
C GLU A 16 28.25 5.21 7.32
N GLU A 17 28.76 5.27 8.55
CA GLU A 17 29.28 6.52 9.13
C GLU A 17 30.50 7.06 8.37
N TYR A 18 31.35 6.16 7.86
CA TYR A 18 32.48 6.56 7.03
C TYR A 18 32.04 7.08 5.67
N CYS A 19 30.98 6.49 5.08
CA CYS A 19 30.38 7.02 3.85
C CYS A 19 29.79 8.42 4.07
N VAL A 20 29.13 8.66 5.21
CA VAL A 20 28.58 9.99 5.57
C VAL A 20 29.71 11.00 5.78
N LEU A 21 30.78 10.62 6.48
CA LEU A 21 31.96 11.48 6.67
C LEU A 21 32.63 11.81 5.33
N ALA A 22 32.84 10.82 4.46
CA ALA A 22 33.43 11.01 3.14
C ALA A 22 32.55 11.91 2.24
N ALA A 23 31.23 11.77 2.31
CA ALA A 23 30.29 12.63 1.59
C ALA A 23 30.32 14.07 2.12
N ALA A 24 30.43 14.27 3.44
CA ALA A 24 30.57 15.60 4.04
C ALA A 24 31.90 16.27 3.67
N GLU A 25 33.01 15.52 3.63
CA GLU A 25 34.31 16.03 3.17
C GLU A 25 34.32 16.38 1.68
N ALA A 26 33.57 15.65 0.85
CA ALA A 26 33.49 15.86 -0.59
C ALA A 26 32.46 16.92 -1.02
N ALA A 27 31.68 17.47 -0.09
CA ALA A 27 30.62 18.43 -0.37
C ALA A 27 31.18 19.79 -0.84
N ASP A 28 30.49 20.41 -1.82
CA ASP A 28 30.78 21.77 -2.30
C ASP A 28 29.51 22.63 -2.18
N PRO A 29 29.51 23.72 -1.38
CA PRO A 29 30.64 24.24 -0.58
C PRO A 29 30.96 23.38 0.65
N TRP A 30 32.24 23.36 1.04
CA TRP A 30 32.71 22.64 2.22
C TRP A 30 32.06 23.18 3.51
N ASP A 31 31.37 22.30 4.24
CA ASP A 31 30.76 22.62 5.54
C ASP A 31 31.53 21.95 6.69
N PRO A 32 32.33 22.72 7.46
CA PRO A 32 33.10 22.16 8.56
C PRO A 32 32.21 21.63 9.70
N VAL A 33 30.99 22.16 9.87
CA VAL A 33 30.06 21.72 10.91
C VAL A 33 29.50 20.34 10.55
N ALA A 34 29.21 20.10 9.28
CA ALA A 34 28.77 18.79 8.80
C ALA A 34 29.86 17.71 8.96
N VAL A 35 31.13 18.05 8.66
CA VAL A 35 32.26 17.14 8.86
C VAL A 35 32.46 16.83 10.35
N GLU A 36 32.41 17.84 11.22
CA GLU A 36 32.54 17.64 12.67
C GLU A 36 31.41 16.77 13.23
N ALA A 37 30.17 16.98 12.77
CA ALA A 37 29.03 16.17 13.16
C ALA A 37 29.17 14.71 12.70
N ALA A 38 29.55 14.48 11.45
CA ALA A 38 29.77 13.13 10.92
C ALA A 38 30.93 12.41 11.63
N ALA A 39 32.02 13.13 11.93
CA ALA A 39 33.15 12.59 12.69
C ALA A 39 32.79 12.27 14.14
N ALA A 40 31.99 13.13 14.79
CA ALA A 40 31.47 12.89 16.14
C ALA A 40 30.58 11.65 16.19
N GLU A 41 29.73 11.45 15.17
CA GLU A 41 28.88 10.27 15.07
C GLU A 41 29.69 8.99 14.80
N ALA A 42 30.62 9.02 13.85
CA ALA A 42 31.54 7.92 13.60
C ALA A 42 32.32 7.53 14.87
N ASN A 43 32.79 8.50 15.66
CA ASN A 43 33.44 8.27 16.94
C ASN A 43 32.48 7.66 17.98
N ARG A 44 31.24 8.15 18.06
CA ARG A 44 30.22 7.61 18.96
C ARG A 44 29.94 6.14 18.64
N VAL A 45 29.74 5.82 17.36
CA VAL A 45 29.53 4.45 16.90
C VAL A 45 30.76 3.60 17.16
N ALA A 46 31.98 4.10 16.92
CA ALA A 46 33.22 3.39 17.21
C ALA A 46 33.39 3.05 18.70
N LEU A 47 32.87 3.87 19.61
CA LEU A 47 32.91 3.62 21.06
C LEU A 47 31.80 2.68 21.55
N VAL A 48 30.59 2.82 21.00
CA VAL A 48 29.41 2.06 21.44
C VAL A 48 29.35 0.68 20.81
N ALA A 49 29.66 0.58 19.51
CA ALA A 49 29.50 -0.65 18.75
C ALA A 49 30.34 -1.82 19.32
N PRO A 50 31.61 -1.67 19.74
CA PRO A 50 32.34 -2.79 20.35
C PRO A 50 31.67 -3.36 21.62
N GLN A 51 30.85 -2.56 22.31
CA GLN A 51 30.11 -2.99 23.50
C GLN A 51 28.76 -3.63 23.15
N SER A 52 28.16 -3.25 22.02
CA SER A 52 26.84 -3.73 21.58
C SER A 52 26.89 -4.75 20.44
N VAL A 53 28.06 -4.98 19.82
CA VAL A 53 28.24 -5.93 18.72
C VAL A 53 28.06 -7.34 19.27
N PRO A 54 27.11 -8.13 18.73
CA PRO A 54 27.00 -9.54 19.06
C PRO A 54 28.34 -10.23 18.75
N LYS A 55 28.93 -10.86 19.76
CA LYS A 55 30.13 -11.67 19.56
C LYS A 55 29.71 -12.95 18.87
N PHE A 56 29.98 -13.06 17.58
CA PHE A 56 29.76 -14.29 16.84
C PHE A 56 30.94 -15.23 17.08
N HIS A 57 30.63 -16.45 17.49
CA HIS A 57 31.57 -17.54 17.68
C HIS A 57 31.69 -18.43 16.43
N SER A 58 30.83 -18.20 15.42
CA SER A 58 30.88 -18.91 14.14
C SER A 58 30.31 -18.08 12.96
N ALA A 59 30.65 -18.49 11.74
CA ALA A 59 30.06 -17.91 10.52
C ALA A 59 28.54 -18.18 10.40
N ALA A 60 28.07 -19.31 10.94
CA ALA A 60 26.64 -19.65 10.94
C ALA A 60 25.84 -18.66 11.81
N GLU A 61 26.33 -18.33 13.01
CA GLU A 61 25.69 -17.34 13.89
C GLU A 61 25.62 -15.95 13.25
N ARG A 62 26.71 -15.53 12.58
CA ARG A 62 26.73 -14.27 11.84
C ARG A 62 25.69 -14.27 10.72
N ASN A 63 25.59 -15.35 9.93
CA ASN A 63 24.59 -15.45 8.86
C ASN A 63 23.16 -15.39 9.42
N SER A 64 22.87 -16.10 10.51
CA SER A 64 21.55 -16.03 11.17
C SER A 64 21.23 -14.62 11.67
N TYR A 65 22.22 -13.87 12.16
CA TYR A 65 22.02 -12.47 12.54
C TYR A 65 21.76 -11.56 11.34
N GLU A 66 22.49 -11.74 10.24
CA GLU A 66 22.26 -10.99 8.99
C GLU A 66 20.87 -11.28 8.41
N GLU A 67 20.40 -12.54 8.45
CA GLU A 67 19.03 -12.93 8.08
C GLU A 67 17.98 -12.26 8.98
N LEU A 68 18.19 -12.26 10.30
CA LEU A 68 17.31 -11.58 11.24
C LEU A 68 17.27 -10.07 10.97
N ARG A 69 18.43 -9.45 10.69
CA ARG A 69 18.51 -8.03 10.34
C ARG A 69 17.78 -7.73 9.04
N ALA A 70 17.92 -8.58 8.02
CA ALA A 70 17.22 -8.43 6.75
C ALA A 70 15.71 -8.56 6.92
N MET A 71 15.25 -9.52 7.74
CA MET A 71 13.84 -9.68 8.07
C MET A 71 13.29 -8.44 8.79
N HIS A 72 14.04 -7.90 9.76
CA HIS A 72 13.66 -6.67 10.45
C HIS A 72 13.52 -5.49 9.48
N ALA A 73 14.50 -5.28 8.60
CA ALA A 73 14.44 -4.23 7.59
C ALA A 73 13.24 -4.40 6.64
N ALA A 74 12.92 -5.62 6.23
CA ALA A 74 11.75 -5.90 5.40
C ALA A 74 10.43 -5.57 6.11
N LEU A 75 10.33 -5.87 7.41
CA LEU A 75 9.16 -5.51 8.23
C LEU A 75 9.02 -4.00 8.37
N GLU A 76 10.10 -3.28 8.65
CA GLU A 76 10.10 -1.81 8.74
C GLU A 76 9.70 -1.16 7.41
N ALA A 77 10.22 -1.65 6.29
CA ALA A 77 9.83 -1.20 4.95
C ALA A 77 8.34 -1.45 4.67
N GLY A 78 7.83 -2.64 5.00
CA GLY A 78 6.41 -2.97 4.85
C GLY A 78 5.51 -2.08 5.71
N LEU A 79 5.90 -1.81 6.96
CA LEU A 79 5.17 -0.88 7.83
C LEU A 79 5.17 0.54 7.24
N ALA A 80 6.31 1.03 6.78
CA ALA A 80 6.40 2.36 6.14
C ALA A 80 5.47 2.46 4.93
N GLN A 81 5.36 1.39 4.13
CA GLN A 81 4.43 1.32 3.00
C GLN A 81 2.97 1.38 3.45
N ILE A 82 2.58 0.58 4.46
CA ILE A 82 1.21 0.59 5.02
C ILE A 82 0.86 1.99 5.52
N TRP A 83 1.76 2.64 6.26
CA TRP A 83 1.55 3.99 6.74
C TRP A 83 1.39 5.00 5.61
N SER A 84 2.14 4.84 4.52
CA SER A 84 2.01 5.67 3.32
C SER A 84 0.66 5.49 2.64
N SER A 85 0.24 4.24 2.42
CA SER A 85 -1.06 3.91 1.84
C SER A 85 -2.21 4.45 2.69
N LEU A 86 -2.10 4.36 4.02
CA LEU A 86 -3.12 4.89 4.93
C LEU A 86 -3.23 6.42 4.85
N ARG A 87 -2.09 7.13 4.75
CA ARG A 87 -2.09 8.59 4.54
C ARG A 87 -2.73 8.96 3.21
N HIS A 88 -2.41 8.22 2.14
CA HIS A 88 -3.00 8.44 0.82
C HIS A 88 -4.51 8.23 0.84
N LEU A 89 -4.97 7.10 1.37
CA LEU A 89 -6.39 6.78 1.50
C LEU A 89 -7.16 7.83 2.32
N ARG A 90 -6.55 8.37 3.38
CA ARG A 90 -7.16 9.44 4.18
C ARG A 90 -7.36 10.72 3.35
N MET A 91 -6.42 11.06 2.47
CA MET A 91 -6.55 12.22 1.57
C MET A 91 -7.65 11.98 0.52
N GLU A 92 -7.70 10.78 -0.05
CA GLU A 92 -8.73 10.40 -1.02
C GLU A 92 -10.12 10.40 -0.40
N GLN A 93 -10.31 9.83 0.79
CA GLN A 93 -11.61 9.87 1.48
C GLN A 93 -12.03 11.28 1.86
N GLY A 94 -11.09 12.19 2.12
CA GLY A 94 -11.41 13.59 2.41
C GLY A 94 -12.07 14.33 1.24
N SER A 95 -11.82 13.90 -0.01
CA SER A 95 -12.41 14.54 -1.21
C SER A 95 -13.75 13.94 -1.63
N VAL A 96 -14.04 12.69 -1.23
CA VAL A 96 -15.27 11.97 -1.62
C VAL A 96 -16.55 12.71 -1.23
N PRO A 97 -16.73 13.25 -0.02
CA PRO A 97 -17.94 14.00 0.34
C PRO A 97 -18.13 15.27 -0.48
N ALA A 98 -17.04 15.96 -0.81
CA ALA A 98 -17.09 17.18 -1.63
C ALA A 98 -17.52 16.86 -3.08
N LEU A 99 -16.94 15.82 -3.67
CA LEU A 99 -17.35 15.31 -4.98
C LEU A 99 -18.81 14.84 -4.98
N LEU A 100 -19.26 14.17 -3.93
CA LEU A 100 -20.64 13.74 -3.79
C LEU A 100 -21.59 14.96 -3.73
N GLY A 101 -21.22 15.98 -2.96
CA GLY A 101 -21.95 17.24 -2.87
C GLY A 101 -22.04 17.96 -4.22
N GLU A 102 -20.96 17.96 -5.00
CA GLU A 102 -20.94 18.53 -6.36
C GLU A 102 -21.87 17.77 -7.31
N VAL A 103 -21.83 16.43 -7.29
CA VAL A 103 -22.73 15.58 -8.11
C VAL A 103 -24.20 15.82 -7.74
N VAL A 104 -24.52 15.83 -6.44
CA VAL A 104 -25.90 16.12 -5.97
C VAL A 104 -26.34 17.51 -6.42
N ALA A 105 -25.47 18.51 -6.30
CA ALA A 105 -25.76 19.87 -6.76
C ALA A 105 -25.92 19.98 -8.28
N ALA A 106 -25.21 19.16 -9.07
CA ALA A 106 -25.37 19.09 -10.52
C ALA A 106 -26.69 18.42 -10.90
N VAL A 107 -27.06 17.31 -10.25
CA VAL A 107 -28.33 16.60 -10.47
C VAL A 107 -29.53 17.49 -10.12
N GLY A 108 -29.47 18.21 -8.99
CA GLY A 108 -30.53 19.15 -8.61
C GLY A 108 -30.72 20.33 -9.57
N ARG A 109 -29.77 20.58 -10.47
CA ARG A 109 -29.82 21.61 -11.52
C ARG A 109 -30.28 21.08 -12.88
N LEU A 110 -30.52 19.78 -13.02
CA LEU A 110 -31.08 19.22 -14.25
C LEU A 110 -32.52 19.72 -14.44
N PRO A 111 -32.87 20.29 -15.60
CA PRO A 111 -34.24 20.68 -15.87
C PRO A 111 -35.13 19.44 -15.88
N ALA A 112 -36.29 19.54 -15.22
CA ALA A 112 -37.31 18.51 -15.26
C ALA A 112 -37.89 18.41 -16.68
N VAL A 113 -37.27 17.60 -17.53
CA VAL A 113 -37.85 17.21 -18.81
C VAL A 113 -39.03 16.31 -18.47
N ALA A 114 -40.24 16.85 -18.62
CA ALA A 114 -41.46 16.07 -18.55
C ALA A 114 -41.42 15.03 -19.67
N VAL A 115 -41.04 13.80 -19.33
CA VAL A 115 -41.26 12.65 -20.20
C VAL A 115 -42.76 12.42 -20.22
N THR A 116 -43.45 13.10 -21.13
CA THR A 116 -44.82 12.78 -21.48
C THR A 116 -44.78 11.46 -22.23
N THR A 117 -44.97 10.34 -21.53
CA THR A 117 -45.43 9.12 -22.17
C THR A 117 -46.82 9.40 -22.70
N THR A 118 -46.92 9.83 -23.96
CA THR A 118 -48.20 9.87 -24.66
C THR A 118 -48.63 8.42 -24.86
N VAL A 119 -49.45 7.92 -23.96
CA VAL A 119 -50.30 6.76 -24.22
C VAL A 119 -51.22 7.18 -25.37
N PRO A 120 -51.19 6.53 -26.55
CA PRO A 120 -52.16 6.82 -27.59
C PRO A 120 -53.54 6.42 -27.05
N ASP A 121 -54.40 7.42 -26.93
CA ASP A 121 -55.77 7.29 -26.47
C ASP A 121 -56.59 6.59 -27.56
N CYS A 122 -56.67 5.26 -27.48
CA CYS A 122 -57.51 4.45 -28.37
C CYS A 122 -58.94 4.42 -27.83
N ALA A 123 -59.60 5.58 -27.85
CA ALA A 123 -61.05 5.68 -27.71
C ALA A 123 -61.71 5.18 -29.01
N GLY A 124 -61.97 3.88 -29.12
CA GLY A 124 -62.70 3.33 -30.24
C GLY A 124 -63.01 1.85 -30.13
N GLY A 125 -64.31 1.53 -29.99
CA GLY A 125 -64.83 0.24 -30.46
C GLY A 125 -65.17 -0.78 -29.39
N ARG A 126 -66.31 -0.58 -28.73
CA ARG A 126 -67.05 -1.63 -28.03
C ARG A 126 -67.54 -2.67 -29.06
N LYS A 127 -67.01 -3.90 -29.06
CA LYS A 127 -67.72 -5.06 -29.62
C LYS A 127 -67.50 -6.33 -28.80
N LYS A 128 -68.64 -6.89 -28.41
CA LYS A 128 -68.88 -8.09 -27.62
C LYS A 128 -68.66 -9.36 -28.45
N GLY A 129 -68.04 -10.37 -27.84
CA GLY A 129 -67.89 -11.75 -28.32
C GLY A 129 -66.49 -12.25 -27.92
N GLY A 130 -66.27 -13.33 -27.19
CA GLY A 130 -67.12 -14.45 -26.80
C GLY A 130 -66.26 -15.71 -26.92
N GLY A 131 -65.86 -16.29 -25.79
CA GLY A 131 -65.47 -17.70 -25.64
C GLY A 131 -64.09 -18.13 -26.15
N GLY A 132 -63.45 -19.00 -25.36
CA GLY A 132 -62.47 -19.96 -25.88
C GLY A 132 -61.22 -20.06 -24.99
N GLY A 133 -61.09 -21.19 -24.31
CA GLY A 133 -60.02 -21.48 -23.35
C GLY A 133 -58.65 -21.72 -23.98
N GLY A 134 -57.69 -21.99 -23.10
CA GLY A 134 -56.33 -22.33 -23.48
C GLY A 134 -55.42 -22.26 -22.27
N GLU A 135 -55.44 -23.32 -21.47
CA GLU A 135 -54.42 -23.64 -20.47
C GLU A 135 -53.04 -23.66 -21.14
N VAL A 136 -52.08 -22.89 -20.62
CA VAL A 136 -50.66 -23.20 -20.81
C VAL A 136 -49.97 -23.07 -19.46
N GLU A 137 -49.71 -24.26 -18.95
CA GLU A 137 -48.82 -24.70 -17.90
C GLU A 137 -47.36 -24.30 -18.15
N GLY A 138 -46.59 -24.13 -17.06
CA GLY A 138 -45.14 -23.92 -17.06
C GLY A 138 -44.78 -22.58 -16.40
N ASP A 139 -43.89 -22.48 -15.43
CA ASP A 139 -42.91 -23.44 -14.92
C ASP A 139 -42.58 -23.01 -13.48
N VAL A 140 -42.49 -24.00 -12.60
CA VAL A 140 -42.24 -23.86 -11.17
C VAL A 140 -40.73 -23.72 -10.99
N PHE A 141 -40.25 -22.52 -10.68
CA PHE A 141 -38.87 -22.35 -10.21
C PHE A 141 -38.72 -22.95 -8.80
N GLY A 142 -38.38 -24.24 -8.77
CA GLY A 142 -37.87 -24.92 -7.60
C GLY A 142 -36.40 -25.30 -7.82
N ALA A 143 -35.53 -24.90 -6.90
CA ALA A 143 -34.52 -25.79 -6.32
C ALA A 143 -33.81 -25.06 -5.19
N GLN A 144 -34.03 -25.58 -3.99
CA GLN A 144 -33.38 -25.20 -2.75
C GLN A 144 -31.93 -25.69 -2.76
N TYR A 145 -31.03 -24.93 -2.17
CA TYR A 145 -29.64 -25.32 -1.96
C TYR A 145 -29.57 -26.37 -0.83
N GLY A 146 -29.15 -27.58 -1.18
CA GLY A 146 -28.80 -28.65 -0.26
C GLY A 146 -27.33 -28.59 0.11
N VAL A 147 -27.08 -28.68 1.42
CA VAL A 147 -25.87 -29.20 2.10
C VAL A 147 -25.75 -30.69 1.67
N GLU A 148 -24.63 -31.40 1.55
CA GLU A 148 -23.51 -31.55 2.48
C GLU A 148 -22.23 -32.11 1.81
N GLU A 149 -21.20 -32.08 2.64
CA GLU A 149 -19.89 -32.76 2.71
C GLU A 149 -19.75 -34.11 1.96
N ASP A 150 -18.57 -34.39 1.40
CA ASP A 150 -17.60 -35.28 2.09
C ASP A 150 -16.28 -35.41 1.31
N GLY A 151 -15.17 -35.52 2.05
CA GLY A 151 -13.84 -35.70 1.45
C GLY A 151 -12.74 -35.91 2.48
N ALA A 152 -12.74 -37.07 3.15
CA ALA A 152 -11.56 -37.72 3.72
C ALA A 152 -11.76 -39.23 3.87
#